data_AF-A0A3N5VYC5-F1
#
_entry.id   AF-A0A3N5VYC5-F1
#
_cell.length_a   1.000
_cell.length_b   1.000
_cell.length_c   1.000
_cell.angle_alpha   90.00
_cell.angle_beta   90.00
_cell.angle_gamma   90.00
#
_symmetry.space_group_name_H-M   'P 1'
#
loop_
_entity.id
_entity.type
_entity.pdbx_description
1 polymer ?
#
loop_
_entity_poly.entity_id
_entity_poly.type
_entity_poly.pdbx_seq_one_letter_code
_entity_poly.pdbx_strand_id
1 'polypeptide(L)'
;MEEAVRIAAPAAGTYTVRVTGYNVPSGPQNFALALTGAFQDVEPIDPDLSTVEANDDVMLRPDGLGDSTLTIKVTVRNGNGDPVSGIPAGDVEVDLVGTSLNGQSMRFCASGTNALHLVSQAATNGSGEAMFYVANAGGCADIAVTATVESMALTAGDVATVRSPDLNGSGSVNFQDTMLYAVLLNAGTGYCGNLNGGADGAVNFADTVKYVQALAAGASCP
;
A
#
# COMPACT_ATOMS: atom_id res chain seq x y z
N MET A 1 47.41 -12.92 -5.06
CA MET A 1 46.89 -11.84 -5.92
C MET A 1 45.47 -11.63 -5.45
N GLU A 2 45.16 -10.44 -4.93
CA GLU A 2 43.82 -10.16 -4.39
C GLU A 2 42.93 -9.71 -5.54
N GLU A 3 41.82 -10.42 -5.76
CA GLU A 3 40.85 -10.07 -6.80
C GLU A 3 39.94 -8.96 -6.23
N ALA A 4 40.32 -7.71 -6.48
CA ALA A 4 39.59 -6.55 -5.99
C ALA A 4 39.03 -5.73 -7.15
N VAL A 5 37.72 -5.51 -7.16
CA VAL A 5 37.07 -4.53 -8.03
C VAL A 5 37.16 -3.17 -7.33
N ARG A 6 37.93 -2.26 -7.91
CA ARG A 6 38.06 -0.88 -7.40
C ARG A 6 37.12 0.04 -8.18
N ILE A 7 36.25 0.70 -7.46
CA ILE A 7 35.35 1.72 -8.02
C ILE A 7 36.02 3.08 -7.79
N ALA A 8 35.97 3.98 -8.78
CA ALA A 8 36.47 5.34 -8.61
C ALA A 8 35.72 6.03 -7.45
N ALA A 9 36.40 6.95 -6.75
CA ALA A 9 35.77 7.72 -5.68
C ALA A 9 34.51 8.41 -6.25
N PRO A 10 33.31 8.05 -5.78
CA PRO A 10 32.11 8.68 -6.27
C PRO A 10 32.06 10.13 -5.77
N ALA A 11 31.18 10.94 -6.36
CA ALA A 11 30.89 12.26 -5.80
C ALA A 11 30.38 12.13 -4.35
N ALA A 12 30.35 13.23 -3.59
CA ALA A 12 29.71 13.19 -2.28
C ALA A 12 28.20 12.92 -2.42
N GLY A 13 27.68 11.92 -1.72
CA GLY A 13 26.26 11.52 -1.79
C GLY A 13 26.00 10.20 -1.07
N THR A 14 24.73 9.80 -1.04
CA THR A 14 24.28 8.48 -0.56
C THR A 14 24.34 7.48 -1.71
N TYR A 15 24.90 6.30 -1.47
CA TYR A 15 25.08 5.26 -2.47
C TYR A 15 24.61 3.91 -1.96
N THR A 16 23.73 3.26 -2.71
CA THR A 16 23.38 1.84 -2.52
C THR A 16 24.39 0.98 -3.28
N VAL A 17 25.11 0.11 -2.57
CA VAL A 17 26.09 -0.81 -3.17
C VAL A 17 25.49 -2.21 -3.23
N ARG A 18 25.21 -2.72 -4.44
CA ARG A 18 24.74 -4.10 -4.65
C ARG A 18 25.86 -4.94 -5.26
N VAL A 19 26.19 -6.05 -4.59
CA VAL A 19 27.20 -7.01 -5.07
C VAL A 19 26.50 -8.29 -5.51
N THR A 20 26.72 -8.70 -6.76
CA THR A 20 26.23 -9.98 -7.31
C THR A 20 27.40 -10.80 -7.85
N GLY A 21 27.39 -12.11 -7.62
CA GLY A 21 28.43 -13.03 -8.09
C GLY A 21 27.84 -14.21 -8.86
N TYR A 22 28.55 -14.68 -9.88
CA TYR A 22 28.22 -15.89 -10.65
C TYR A 22 29.27 -16.96 -10.36
N ASN A 23 28.86 -18.24 -10.19
CA ASN A 23 29.73 -19.35 -9.77
C ASN A 23 30.45 -19.13 -8.42
N VAL A 24 29.74 -18.64 -7.40
CA VAL A 24 30.29 -18.60 -6.03
C VAL A 24 30.56 -20.04 -5.58
N PRO A 25 31.82 -20.46 -5.35
CA PRO A 25 32.11 -21.83 -4.93
C PRO A 25 31.40 -22.14 -3.62
N SER A 26 30.81 -23.32 -3.51
CA SER A 26 30.14 -23.80 -2.28
C SER A 26 31.17 -23.96 -1.16
N GLY A 27 31.30 -22.95 -0.32
CA GLY A 27 32.19 -22.90 0.83
C GLY A 27 32.30 -21.47 1.39
N PRO A 28 32.86 -21.27 2.60
CA PRO A 28 33.10 -19.93 3.14
C PRO A 28 34.01 -19.14 2.20
N GLN A 29 33.52 -17.99 1.72
CA GLN A 29 34.28 -17.09 0.86
C GLN A 29 34.72 -15.87 1.68
N ASN A 30 35.99 -15.49 1.60
CA ASN A 30 36.51 -14.27 2.22
C ASN A 30 36.27 -13.06 1.29
N PHE A 31 35.04 -12.81 0.87
CA PHE A 31 34.71 -11.54 0.21
C PHE A 31 34.36 -10.52 1.29
N ALA A 32 35.11 -9.42 1.32
CA ALA A 32 34.84 -8.28 2.19
C ALA A 32 34.54 -7.06 1.32
N LEU A 33 33.42 -6.38 1.59
CA LEU A 33 33.24 -5.02 1.10
C LEU A 33 34.15 -4.12 1.94
N ALA A 34 35.27 -3.70 1.36
CA ALA A 34 36.21 -2.80 2.02
C ALA A 34 35.98 -1.37 1.51
N LEU A 35 35.66 -0.47 2.44
CA LEU A 35 35.39 0.93 2.19
C LEU A 35 36.54 1.76 2.81
N THR A 36 37.09 2.71 2.06
CA THR A 36 38.15 3.62 2.55
C THR A 36 37.70 5.08 2.40
N GLY A 37 37.76 5.87 3.47
CA GLY A 37 37.24 7.24 3.48
C GLY A 37 36.52 7.59 4.78
N ALA A 38 35.99 8.81 4.88
CA ALA A 38 35.09 9.20 5.96
C ALA A 38 33.68 8.72 5.62
N PHE A 39 33.23 7.67 6.31
CA PHE A 39 31.85 7.19 6.25
C PHE A 39 31.16 7.58 7.54
N GLN A 40 29.90 7.99 7.45
CA GLN A 40 29.03 7.91 8.61
C GLN A 40 28.40 6.54 8.58
N ASP A 41 28.49 5.82 9.70
CA ASP A 41 27.63 4.66 9.93
C ASP A 41 26.20 5.18 9.87
N VAL A 42 25.49 4.80 8.81
CA VAL A 42 24.04 4.94 8.79
C VAL A 42 23.55 3.80 9.65
N GLU A 43 23.01 4.13 10.81
CA GLU A 43 22.35 3.14 11.66
C GLU A 43 21.34 2.36 10.82
N PRO A 44 21.39 1.02 10.82
CA PRO A 44 20.50 0.21 10.00
C PRO A 44 19.04 0.55 10.27
N ILE A 45 18.22 0.43 9.23
CA ILE A 45 16.77 0.45 9.37
C ILE A 45 16.38 -0.64 10.36
N ASP A 46 15.49 -0.29 11.29
CA ASP A 46 14.91 -1.20 12.24
C ASP A 46 13.45 -1.49 11.82
N PRO A 47 13.15 -2.72 11.38
CA PRO A 47 11.81 -3.09 10.93
C PRO A 47 10.78 -3.16 12.06
N ASP A 48 11.21 -3.28 13.32
CA ASP A 48 10.35 -3.36 14.50
C ASP A 48 9.99 -1.95 15.04
N LEU A 49 10.87 -0.97 14.84
CA LEU A 49 10.61 0.43 15.18
C LEU A 49 9.91 1.23 14.07
N SER A 50 9.93 0.70 12.85
CA SER A 50 9.24 1.29 11.70
C SER A 50 7.75 0.93 11.71
N THR A 51 6.89 1.83 11.21
CA THR A 51 5.43 1.65 11.26
C THR A 51 4.77 1.79 9.90
N VAL A 52 3.62 1.15 9.78
CA VAL A 52 2.67 1.30 8.68
C VAL A 52 1.34 1.71 9.31
N GLU A 53 0.77 2.81 8.83
CA GLU A 53 -0.51 3.33 9.31
C GLU A 53 -1.39 3.65 8.10
N ALA A 54 -2.60 3.11 8.06
CA ALA A 54 -3.61 3.40 7.06
C ALA A 54 -4.80 4.11 7.71
N ASN A 55 -5.46 5.02 6.98
CA ASN A 55 -6.77 5.47 7.43
C ASN A 55 -7.80 4.36 7.22
N ASP A 56 -8.73 4.28 8.16
CA ASP A 56 -9.75 3.26 8.20
C ASP A 56 -11.10 3.79 7.67
N ASP A 57 -12.02 2.88 7.39
CA ASP A 57 -13.41 3.19 7.02
C ASP A 57 -13.55 4.02 5.72
N VAL A 58 -12.82 3.62 4.68
CA VAL A 58 -12.69 4.38 3.43
C VAL A 58 -13.73 3.98 2.40
N MET A 59 -14.43 4.96 1.82
CA MET A 59 -15.28 4.77 0.64
C MET A 59 -14.55 5.23 -0.63
N LEU A 60 -14.25 4.28 -1.51
CA LEU A 60 -13.65 4.53 -2.83
C LEU A 60 -14.68 4.30 -3.93
N ARG A 61 -14.50 5.00 -5.06
CA ARG A 61 -15.29 4.73 -6.27
C ARG A 61 -14.38 4.31 -7.42
N PRO A 62 -14.86 3.49 -8.36
CA PRO A 62 -14.04 3.09 -9.51
C PRO A 62 -13.56 4.27 -10.37
N ASP A 63 -14.33 5.34 -10.45
CA ASP A 63 -13.99 6.56 -11.21
C ASP A 63 -13.09 7.54 -10.45
N GLY A 64 -12.66 7.22 -9.22
CA GLY A 64 -11.81 8.08 -8.40
C GLY A 64 -12.52 9.29 -7.77
N LEU A 65 -13.85 9.36 -7.87
CA LEU A 65 -14.67 10.42 -7.29
C LEU A 65 -15.35 9.96 -5.99
N GLY A 66 -14.71 9.04 -5.27
CA GLY A 66 -15.12 8.59 -3.93
C GLY A 66 -15.16 9.76 -2.95
N ASP A 67 -15.88 9.57 -1.84
CA ASP A 67 -15.90 10.56 -0.76
C ASP A 67 -14.59 10.57 0.05
N SER A 68 -13.68 9.62 -0.22
CA SER A 68 -12.44 9.45 0.53
C SER A 68 -11.31 8.95 -0.36
N THR A 69 -10.11 8.93 0.22
CA THR A 69 -8.90 8.34 -0.38
C THR A 69 -8.27 7.47 0.68
N LEU A 70 -7.88 6.25 0.32
CA LEU A 70 -7.08 5.41 1.21
C LEU A 70 -5.68 6.00 1.25
N THR A 71 -5.29 6.46 2.42
CA THR A 71 -4.03 7.12 2.71
C THR A 71 -3.23 6.21 3.60
N ILE A 72 -2.00 5.91 3.18
CA ILE A 72 -1.08 5.05 3.93
C ILE A 72 0.19 5.83 4.19
N LYS A 73 0.64 5.82 5.43
CA LYS A 73 1.88 6.42 5.89
C LYS A 73 2.81 5.30 6.34
N VAL A 74 3.98 5.24 5.71
CA VAL A 74 5.09 4.39 6.17
C VAL A 74 6.08 5.28 6.89
N THR A 75 6.38 4.98 8.15
CA THR A 75 7.38 5.68 8.96
C THR A 75 8.60 4.77 9.12
N VAL A 76 9.76 5.22 8.66
CA VAL A 76 11.00 4.44 8.70
C VAL A 76 11.92 4.96 9.80
N ARG A 77 12.32 4.05 10.69
CA ARG A 77 13.21 4.33 11.83
C ARG A 77 14.46 3.46 11.77
N ASN A 78 15.55 3.96 12.32
CA ASN A 78 16.75 3.16 12.56
C ASN A 78 16.72 2.51 13.95
N GLY A 79 17.74 1.72 14.29
CA GLY A 79 17.84 1.03 15.59
C GLY A 79 17.87 1.93 16.83
N ASN A 80 18.09 3.24 16.67
CA ASN A 80 18.03 4.23 17.75
C ASN A 80 16.66 4.93 17.86
N GLY A 81 15.73 4.65 16.95
CA GLY A 81 14.43 5.31 16.85
C GLY A 81 14.46 6.65 16.10
N ASP A 82 15.59 7.03 15.50
CA ASP A 82 15.70 8.24 14.69
C ASP A 82 15.08 8.03 13.30
N PRO A 83 14.51 9.10 12.69
CA PRO A 83 13.90 9.00 11.37
C PRO A 83 14.94 8.77 10.27
N VAL A 84 14.66 7.83 9.35
CA VAL A 84 15.50 7.55 8.19
C VAL A 84 14.99 8.31 6.97
N SER A 85 15.54 9.49 6.72
CA SER A 85 15.16 10.36 5.60
C SER A 85 15.94 10.05 4.31
N GLY A 86 15.34 10.35 3.16
CA GLY A 86 16.03 10.33 1.86
C GLY A 86 16.13 8.95 1.21
N ILE A 87 15.39 7.95 1.71
CA ILE A 87 15.20 6.67 1.02
C ILE A 87 14.51 6.98 -0.31
N PRO A 88 15.08 6.60 -1.46
CA PRO A 88 14.52 6.93 -2.76
C PRO A 88 13.13 6.36 -3.01
N ALA A 89 12.38 7.05 -3.88
CA ALA A 89 11.18 6.52 -4.51
C ALA A 89 11.48 5.18 -5.19
N GLY A 90 10.72 4.13 -4.84
CA GLY A 90 10.92 2.77 -5.33
C GLY A 90 11.62 1.82 -4.35
N ASP A 91 12.34 2.35 -3.36
CA ASP A 91 12.92 1.54 -2.28
C ASP A 91 11.98 1.45 -1.06
N VAL A 92 10.83 2.13 -1.10
CA VAL A 92 9.69 1.85 -0.22
C VAL A 92 8.61 1.21 -1.08
N GLU A 93 8.04 0.11 -0.64
CA GLU A 93 6.98 -0.61 -1.34
C GLU A 93 5.83 -0.90 -0.38
N VAL A 94 4.59 -0.74 -0.84
CA VAL A 94 3.39 -1.04 -0.04
C VAL A 94 2.57 -2.09 -0.76
N ASP A 95 2.23 -3.13 -0.02
CA ASP A 95 1.46 -4.26 -0.50
C ASP A 95 0.07 -4.24 0.12
N LEU A 96 -0.93 -4.26 -0.76
CA LEU A 96 -2.33 -4.28 -0.40
C LEU A 96 -2.94 -5.62 -0.82
N VAL A 97 -3.32 -6.40 0.18
CA VAL A 97 -4.00 -7.68 -0.03
C VAL A 97 -5.41 -7.59 0.55
N GLY A 98 -6.40 -7.50 -0.34
CA GLY A 98 -7.81 -7.50 0.05
C GLY A 98 -8.32 -8.91 0.27
N THR A 99 -8.74 -9.25 1.49
CA THR A 99 -9.43 -10.52 1.77
C THR A 99 -10.92 -10.26 2.00
N SER A 100 -11.76 -10.88 1.19
CA SER A 100 -13.22 -10.73 1.28
C SER A 100 -13.86 -11.70 2.27
N LEU A 101 -14.85 -11.22 3.04
CA LEU A 101 -15.70 -12.03 3.91
C LEU A 101 -16.81 -12.80 3.16
N ASN A 102 -17.05 -12.54 1.87
CA ASN A 102 -18.16 -13.14 1.10
C ASN A 102 -17.74 -13.73 -0.27
N GLY A 103 -16.44 -13.91 -0.53
CA GLY A 103 -15.93 -14.43 -1.80
C GLY A 103 -15.86 -13.41 -2.96
N GLN A 104 -16.09 -12.12 -2.68
CA GLN A 104 -15.96 -11.02 -3.64
C GLN A 104 -14.75 -10.16 -3.30
N SER A 105 -13.69 -10.25 -4.09
CA SER A 105 -12.48 -9.50 -3.79
C SER A 105 -12.61 -8.01 -4.12
N MET A 106 -11.81 -7.19 -3.42
CA MET A 106 -11.50 -5.83 -3.88
C MET A 106 -10.86 -5.90 -5.27
N ARG A 107 -11.12 -4.90 -6.11
CA ARG A 107 -10.39 -4.69 -7.37
C ARG A 107 -9.85 -3.27 -7.37
N PHE A 108 -8.54 -3.12 -7.38
CA PHE A 108 -7.94 -1.79 -7.52
C PHE A 108 -7.85 -1.42 -9.00
N CYS A 109 -8.30 -0.21 -9.35
CA CYS A 109 -8.36 0.18 -10.76
C CYS A 109 -6.97 0.25 -11.40
N ALA A 110 -5.95 0.67 -10.65
CA ALA A 110 -4.58 0.78 -11.14
C ALA A 110 -3.93 -0.57 -11.47
N SER A 111 -4.23 -1.65 -10.73
CA SER A 111 -3.68 -2.99 -11.02
C SER A 111 -4.58 -3.84 -11.90
N GLY A 112 -5.87 -3.54 -11.96
CA GLY A 112 -6.88 -4.36 -12.63
C GLY A 112 -7.13 -5.71 -11.94
N THR A 113 -6.48 -5.98 -10.81
CA THR A 113 -6.52 -7.24 -10.05
C THR A 113 -6.90 -6.97 -8.59
N ASN A 114 -7.03 -8.05 -7.82
CA ASN A 114 -7.49 -8.02 -6.44
C ASN A 114 -6.37 -7.91 -5.39
N ALA A 115 -5.14 -7.97 -5.86
CA ALA A 115 -3.94 -7.65 -5.11
C ALA A 115 -3.30 -6.45 -5.78
N LEU A 116 -2.98 -5.41 -5.01
CA LEU A 116 -2.29 -4.23 -5.51
C LEU A 116 -0.94 -4.18 -4.81
N HIS A 117 0.10 -4.61 -5.54
CA HIS A 117 1.49 -4.36 -5.19
C HIS A 117 1.80 -2.95 -5.68
N LEU A 118 1.79 -1.98 -4.77
CA LEU A 118 2.09 -0.59 -5.11
C LEU A 118 3.56 -0.34 -4.76
N VAL A 119 4.43 -0.54 -5.76
CA VAL A 119 5.81 -0.05 -5.67
C VAL A 119 5.74 1.47 -5.55
N SER A 120 6.25 2.03 -4.45
CA SER A 120 6.10 3.48 -4.24
C SER A 120 6.80 4.27 -5.34
N GLN A 121 6.32 5.50 -5.51
CA GLN A 121 7.14 6.58 -6.06
C GLN A 121 7.46 7.64 -4.99
N ALA A 122 7.28 7.32 -3.70
CA ALA A 122 7.41 8.29 -2.61
C ALA A 122 8.72 8.05 -1.86
N ALA A 123 9.61 9.05 -1.87
CA ALA A 123 10.80 9.04 -1.03
C ALA A 123 10.45 9.37 0.43
N THR A 124 11.26 8.91 1.38
CA THR A 124 11.08 9.33 2.79
C THR A 124 11.48 10.79 2.98
N ASN A 125 10.61 11.57 3.63
CA ASN A 125 10.86 12.97 3.96
C ASN A 125 11.85 13.13 5.14
N GLY A 126 12.09 14.36 5.61
CA GLY A 126 12.98 14.64 6.75
C GLY A 126 12.53 14.02 8.08
N SER A 127 11.28 13.55 8.17
CA SER A 127 10.72 12.82 9.32
C SER A 127 10.76 11.30 9.13
N GLY A 128 11.36 10.81 8.04
CA GLY A 128 11.39 9.38 7.72
C GLY A 128 10.06 8.85 7.19
N GLU A 129 9.15 9.71 6.72
CA GLU A 129 7.80 9.32 6.31
C GLU A 129 7.67 9.27 4.79
N ALA A 130 7.02 8.23 4.28
CA ALA A 130 6.56 8.11 2.89
C ALA A 130 5.04 7.96 2.86
N MET A 131 4.38 8.72 1.97
CA MET A 131 2.91 8.78 1.87
C MET A 131 2.42 8.16 0.56
N PHE A 132 1.33 7.40 0.65
CA PHE A 132 0.72 6.66 -0.45
C PHE A 132 -0.78 6.92 -0.48
N TYR A 133 -1.35 6.90 -1.70
CA TYR A 133 -2.75 7.24 -1.91
C TYR A 133 -3.39 6.29 -2.92
N VAL A 134 -4.53 5.73 -2.56
CA VAL A 134 -5.39 4.95 -3.46
C VAL A 134 -6.74 5.63 -3.54
N ALA A 135 -7.08 6.13 -4.73
CA ALA A 135 -8.28 6.92 -4.97
C ALA A 135 -9.42 6.11 -5.58
N ASN A 136 -9.13 4.99 -6.25
CA ASN A 136 -10.12 4.26 -7.03
C ASN A 136 -10.01 2.74 -6.91
N ALA A 137 -11.12 2.14 -6.49
CA ALA A 137 -11.29 0.71 -6.39
C ALA A 137 -12.76 0.31 -6.50
N GLY A 138 -12.96 -0.95 -6.85
CA GLY A 138 -14.20 -1.70 -6.74
C GLY A 138 -14.14 -2.71 -5.61
N GLY A 139 -15.30 -3.18 -5.18
CA GLY A 139 -15.48 -4.23 -4.19
C GLY A 139 -15.53 -3.69 -2.77
N CYS A 140 -15.41 -4.62 -1.82
CA CYS A 140 -15.48 -4.32 -0.41
C CYS A 140 -14.71 -5.37 0.39
N ALA A 141 -13.75 -4.95 1.21
CA ALA A 141 -12.96 -5.83 2.05
C ALA A 141 -12.28 -5.09 3.19
N ASP A 142 -11.74 -5.87 4.12
CA ASP A 142 -10.64 -5.45 4.97
C ASP A 142 -9.35 -5.75 4.22
N ILE A 143 -8.48 -4.76 4.13
CA ILE A 143 -7.25 -4.81 3.33
C ILE A 143 -6.08 -4.81 4.28
N ALA A 144 -5.31 -5.90 4.27
CA ALA A 144 -4.03 -5.91 4.95
C ALA A 144 -3.06 -4.99 4.20
N VAL A 145 -2.43 -4.10 4.95
CA VAL A 145 -1.44 -3.13 4.48
C VAL A 145 -0.11 -3.50 5.08
N THR A 146 0.81 -3.95 4.24
CA THR A 146 2.19 -4.26 4.63
C THR A 146 3.16 -3.43 3.81
N ALA A 147 4.39 -3.27 4.29
CA ALA A 147 5.39 -2.51 3.57
C ALA A 147 6.76 -3.19 3.61
N THR A 148 7.55 -2.94 2.57
CA THR A 148 8.95 -3.35 2.43
C THR A 148 9.79 -2.11 2.19
N VAL A 149 10.92 -1.98 2.86
CA VAL A 149 11.88 -0.86 2.70
C VAL A 149 13.25 -1.42 2.38
N GLU A 150 13.87 -1.01 1.28
CA GLU A 150 15.15 -1.54 0.77
C GLU A 150 15.16 -3.08 0.68
N SER A 151 14.04 -3.68 0.26
CA SER A 151 13.81 -5.14 0.25
C SER A 151 13.73 -5.81 1.63
N MET A 152 13.67 -5.04 2.73
CA MET A 152 13.40 -5.53 4.08
C MET A 152 11.92 -5.35 4.43
N ALA A 153 11.22 -6.45 4.72
CA ALA A 153 9.85 -6.38 5.19
C ALA A 153 9.79 -5.72 6.57
N LEU A 154 8.89 -4.75 6.76
CA LEU A 154 8.62 -4.20 8.08
C LEU A 154 7.81 -5.22 8.89
N THR A 155 8.03 -5.24 10.21
CA THR A 155 7.28 -6.13 11.10
C THR A 155 5.87 -5.61 11.33
N ALA A 156 5.72 -4.28 11.37
CA ALA A 156 4.41 -3.64 11.48
C ALA A 156 3.63 -3.72 10.16
N GLY A 157 2.33 -3.95 10.29
CA GLY A 157 1.33 -3.81 9.24
C GLY A 157 0.06 -3.23 9.84
N ASP A 158 -0.85 -2.81 8.97
CA ASP A 158 -2.15 -2.26 9.37
C ASP A 158 -3.27 -2.91 8.58
N VAL A 159 -4.52 -2.64 8.97
CA VAL A 159 -5.71 -3.09 8.25
C VAL A 159 -6.60 -1.88 7.97
N ALA A 160 -6.96 -1.70 6.71
CA ALA A 160 -7.90 -0.68 6.28
C ALA A 160 -9.19 -1.31 5.77
N THR A 161 -10.30 -0.84 6.33
CA THR A 161 -11.65 -1.17 5.91
C THR A 161 -12.01 -0.34 4.68
N VAL A 162 -12.18 -0.97 3.51
CA VAL A 162 -12.51 -0.29 2.25
C VAL A 162 -13.81 -0.78 1.64
N ARG A 163 -14.65 0.16 1.21
CA ARG A 163 -15.94 -0.08 0.54
C ARG A 163 -16.02 0.68 -0.79
N SER A 164 -16.79 0.13 -1.72
CA SER A 164 -17.09 0.75 -3.00
C SER A 164 -18.52 0.46 -3.45
N PRO A 165 -19.20 1.40 -4.15
CA PRO A 165 -20.49 1.13 -4.79
C PRO A 165 -20.43 0.04 -5.88
N ASP A 166 -19.25 -0.27 -6.41
CA ASP A 166 -19.02 -1.42 -7.30
C ASP A 166 -18.88 -2.68 -6.44
N LEU A 167 -19.96 -3.10 -5.82
CA LEU A 167 -19.99 -4.12 -4.77
C LEU A 167 -19.42 -5.47 -5.21
N ASN A 168 -19.54 -5.82 -6.50
CA ASN A 168 -18.99 -7.08 -7.02
C ASN A 168 -17.50 -6.98 -7.43
N GLY A 169 -16.88 -5.80 -7.33
CA GLY A 169 -15.48 -5.58 -7.69
C GLY A 169 -15.22 -5.70 -9.19
N SER A 170 -16.22 -5.49 -10.04
CA SER A 170 -16.10 -5.64 -11.49
C SER A 170 -15.33 -4.50 -12.15
N GLY A 171 -14.98 -3.45 -11.41
CA GLY A 171 -14.40 -2.21 -11.92
C GLY A 171 -15.45 -1.24 -12.47
N SER A 172 -16.75 -1.49 -12.28
CA SER A 172 -17.82 -0.63 -12.77
C SER A 172 -19.09 -0.76 -11.94
N VAL A 173 -19.75 0.36 -11.65
CA VAL A 173 -21.04 0.36 -10.96
C VAL A 173 -22.16 0.17 -11.98
N ASN A 174 -22.84 -0.97 -11.91
CA ASN A 174 -23.91 -1.32 -12.86
C ASN A 174 -25.07 -2.08 -12.17
N PHE A 175 -25.97 -2.65 -12.98
CA PHE A 175 -27.16 -3.34 -12.50
C PHE A 175 -26.84 -4.55 -11.60
N GLN A 176 -25.70 -5.23 -11.81
CA GLN A 176 -25.29 -6.34 -10.95
C GLN A 176 -25.01 -5.85 -9.53
N ASP A 177 -24.38 -4.68 -9.39
CA ASP A 177 -24.19 -4.04 -8.08
C ASP A 177 -25.52 -3.60 -7.48
N THR A 178 -26.49 -3.19 -8.30
CA THR A 178 -27.82 -2.78 -7.82
C THR A 178 -28.51 -3.95 -7.12
N MET A 179 -28.39 -5.15 -7.70
CA MET A 179 -28.95 -6.36 -7.11
C MET A 179 -28.30 -6.70 -5.76
N LEU A 180 -26.98 -6.52 -5.64
CA LEU A 180 -26.26 -6.73 -4.39
C LEU A 180 -26.63 -5.68 -3.34
N TYR A 181 -26.67 -4.40 -3.74
CA TYR A 181 -27.01 -3.29 -2.87
C TYR A 181 -28.43 -3.42 -2.32
N ALA A 182 -29.40 -3.81 -3.18
CA ALA A 182 -30.79 -3.99 -2.77
C ALA A 182 -30.95 -5.05 -1.67
N VAL A 183 -30.13 -6.11 -1.69
CA VAL A 183 -30.13 -7.13 -0.62
C VAL A 183 -29.67 -6.53 0.71
N LEU A 184 -28.58 -5.74 0.69
CA LEU A 184 -28.04 -5.09 1.88
C LEU A 184 -29.00 -4.03 2.43
N LEU A 185 -29.60 -3.23 1.56
CA LEU A 185 -30.61 -2.24 1.93
C LEU A 185 -31.85 -2.89 2.56
N ASN A 186 -32.33 -4.00 1.99
CA ASN A 186 -33.46 -4.73 2.56
C ASN A 186 -33.13 -5.34 3.93
N ALA A 187 -31.89 -5.78 4.14
CA ALA A 187 -31.41 -6.23 5.45
C ALA A 187 -31.23 -5.08 6.46
N GLY A 188 -31.15 -3.83 5.97
CA GLY A 188 -30.87 -2.63 6.78
C GLY A 188 -29.49 -2.62 7.41
N THR A 189 -28.63 -3.59 7.06
CA THR A 189 -27.30 -3.81 7.64
C THR A 189 -26.41 -4.43 6.56
N GLY A 190 -25.10 -4.26 6.73
CA GLY A 190 -24.12 -4.89 5.87
C GLY A 190 -22.98 -3.94 5.59
N TYR A 191 -21.79 -4.36 5.98
CA TYR A 191 -20.56 -3.59 5.85
C TYR A 191 -20.43 -2.94 4.47
N CYS A 192 -20.53 -3.70 3.39
CA CYS A 192 -20.37 -3.19 2.03
C CYS A 192 -21.48 -2.21 1.57
N GLY A 193 -22.64 -2.24 2.22
CA GLY A 193 -23.76 -1.37 1.90
C GLY A 193 -23.72 -0.04 2.68
N ASN A 194 -22.92 0.05 3.73
CA ASN A 194 -22.74 1.26 4.55
C ASN A 194 -21.80 2.24 3.84
N LEU A 195 -22.22 2.75 2.69
CA LEU A 195 -21.43 3.60 1.82
C LEU A 195 -21.22 5.01 2.36
N ASN A 196 -22.03 5.44 3.34
CA ASN A 196 -21.86 6.74 3.99
C ASN A 196 -20.84 6.74 5.14
N GLY A 197 -20.32 5.57 5.54
CA GLY A 197 -19.37 5.43 6.67
C GLY A 197 -20.00 5.68 8.03
N GLY A 198 -21.30 5.41 8.18
CA GLY A 198 -22.02 5.58 9.43
C GLY A 198 -21.50 4.61 10.48
N ALA A 199 -21.18 5.12 11.67
CA ALA A 199 -20.72 4.29 12.79
C ALA A 199 -21.77 3.28 13.30
N ASP A 200 -23.02 3.40 12.86
CA ASP A 200 -24.11 2.49 13.17
C ASP A 200 -24.10 1.20 12.32
N GLY A 201 -23.29 1.16 11.26
CA GLY A 201 -23.22 0.03 10.32
C GLY A 201 -24.52 -0.20 9.53
N ALA A 202 -25.44 0.76 9.58
CA ALA A 202 -26.75 0.64 8.97
C ALA A 202 -26.66 0.89 7.46
N VAL A 203 -27.48 0.17 6.69
CA VAL A 203 -27.66 0.44 5.26
C VAL A 203 -29.02 1.08 5.07
N ASN A 204 -29.02 2.35 4.70
CA ASN A 204 -30.24 3.16 4.70
C ASN A 204 -30.31 4.12 3.50
N PHE A 205 -31.21 5.11 3.59
CA PHE A 205 -31.42 6.05 2.50
C PHE A 205 -30.19 6.93 2.22
N ALA A 206 -29.38 7.27 3.23
CA ALA A 206 -28.17 8.05 3.02
C ALA A 206 -27.14 7.26 2.20
N ASP A 207 -26.99 5.96 2.44
CA ASP A 207 -26.17 5.07 1.61
C ASP A 207 -26.71 4.97 0.18
N THR A 208 -28.04 4.94 0.05
CA THR A 208 -28.71 4.83 -1.24
C THR A 208 -28.40 6.04 -2.13
N VAL A 209 -28.31 7.24 -1.54
CA VAL A 209 -27.89 8.44 -2.26
C VAL A 209 -26.47 8.27 -2.82
N LYS A 210 -25.52 7.76 -2.01
CA LYS A 210 -24.14 7.52 -2.45
C LYS A 210 -24.07 6.46 -3.56
N TYR A 211 -24.80 5.36 -3.41
CA TYR A 211 -24.88 4.31 -4.42
C TYR A 211 -25.42 4.86 -5.77
N VAL A 212 -26.56 5.54 -5.73
CA VAL A 212 -27.22 6.05 -6.95
C VAL A 212 -26.38 7.14 -7.63
N GLN A 213 -25.63 7.96 -6.88
CA GLN A 213 -24.70 8.93 -7.47
C GLN A 213 -23.62 8.23 -8.32
N ALA A 214 -23.06 7.11 -7.83
CA ALA A 214 -22.06 6.35 -8.57
C ALA A 214 -22.68 5.61 -9.77
N LEU A 215 -23.87 5.01 -9.60
CA LEU A 215 -24.59 4.33 -10.67
C LEU A 215 -24.99 5.28 -11.81
N ALA A 216 -25.54 6.45 -11.47
CA ALA A 216 -25.97 7.46 -12.45
C ALA A 216 -24.79 8.05 -13.24
N ALA A 217 -23.62 8.16 -12.60
CA ALA A 217 -22.39 8.55 -13.26
C ALA A 217 -21.83 7.46 -14.19
N GLY A 218 -22.30 6.21 -14.07
CA GLY A 218 -21.69 5.06 -14.72
C GLY A 218 -20.25 4.85 -14.26
N ALA A 219 -19.99 5.05 -12.96
CA ALA A 219 -18.63 5.06 -12.40
C ALA A 219 -17.88 3.77 -12.77
N SER A 220 -16.74 3.91 -13.44
CA SER A 220 -15.90 2.80 -13.86
C SER A 220 -14.42 3.14 -13.68
N CYS A 221 -13.61 2.11 -13.49
CA CYS A 221 -12.16 2.25 -13.55
C CYS A 221 -11.76 2.88 -14.90
N PRO A 222 -10.78 3.81 -14.90
CA PRO A 222 -10.22 4.38 -16.12
C PRO A 222 -9.48 3.35 -16.98
#